data_AF-A0A973AYF4-F1
#
_entry.id   AF-A0A973AYF4-F1
#
_cell.length_a   1.000
_cell.length_b   1.000
_cell.length_c   1.000
_cell.angle_alpha   90.00
_cell.angle_beta   90.00
_cell.angle_gamma   90.00
#
_symmetry.space_group_name_H-M   'P 1'
#
loop_
_entity.id
_entity.type
_entity.pdbx_description
1 polymer ?
#
loop_
_entity_poly.entity_id
_entity_poly.type
_entity_poly.pdbx_seq_one_letter_code
_entity_poly.pdbx_strand_id
1 'polypeptide(L)'
;MKNTFLICAMCGNPRQLLEKICPFCGEKDVLHEQKNHWDYFTINLESGLPRVEEAMQRFENQLEQLTGSSIRMLQVIHGQGSQGEGRIKKAFREAMQHGRWHQIISAYYFGEHLKASHTTYQFLIKQYPAIKNVLKPEMMGNPGITVLILHAKNTHLLL
;
A
#
# COMPACT_ATOMS: atom_id res chain seq x y z
N MET A 1 15.45 13.38 25.40
CA MET A 1 14.71 13.39 24.11
C MET A 1 15.64 13.96 23.05
N LYS A 2 15.87 13.26 21.93
CA LYS A 2 16.71 13.80 20.85
C LYS A 2 15.89 14.83 20.07
N ASN A 3 16.20 16.12 20.25
CA ASN A 3 15.64 17.17 19.41
C ASN A 3 16.17 16.99 17.99
N THR A 4 15.31 16.51 17.11
CA THR A 4 15.64 16.36 15.69
C THR A 4 15.21 17.63 14.99
N PHE A 5 16.18 18.29 14.37
CA PHE A 5 15.98 19.52 13.60
C PHE A 5 16.11 19.21 12.10
N LEU A 6 15.40 19.97 11.27
CA LEU A 6 15.62 20.01 9.83
C LEU A 6 15.81 21.44 9.35
N ILE A 7 16.46 21.60 8.21
CA ILE A 7 16.61 22.88 7.53
C ILE A 7 15.38 23.15 6.67
N CYS A 8 14.76 24.32 6.81
CA CYS A 8 13.67 24.75 5.94
C CYS A 8 14.20 24.98 4.52
N ALA A 9 13.62 24.29 3.53
CA ALA A 9 14.03 24.39 2.13
C ALA A 9 13.78 25.78 1.51
N MET A 10 12.89 26.59 2.10
CA MET A 10 12.56 27.92 1.59
C MET A 10 13.41 29.05 2.18
N CYS A 11 13.74 28.99 3.48
CA CYS A 11 14.45 30.08 4.16
C CYS A 11 15.79 29.69 4.78
N GLY A 12 16.17 28.41 4.74
CA GLY A 12 17.45 27.92 5.27
C GLY A 12 17.55 27.88 6.79
N ASN A 13 16.53 28.30 7.54
CA ASN A 13 16.57 28.26 9.00
C ASN A 13 16.27 26.85 9.55
N PRO A 14 16.95 26.42 10.63
CA PRO A 14 16.64 25.17 11.31
C PRO A 14 15.31 25.28 12.06
N ARG A 15 14.47 24.24 11.97
CA ARG A 15 13.22 24.13 12.74
C ARG A 15 13.03 22.75 13.34
N GLN A 16 12.13 22.63 14.30
CA GLN A 16 11.82 21.33 14.89
C GLN A 16 11.07 20.46 13.88
N LEU A 17 11.39 19.16 13.83
CA LEU A 17 10.79 18.21 12.88
C LEU A 17 9.26 18.12 12.95
N LEU A 18 8.66 18.44 14.09
CA LEU A 18 7.21 18.35 14.30
C LEU A 18 6.46 19.66 13.99
N GLU A 19 7.14 20.77 13.74
CA GLU A 19 6.52 22.06 13.44
C GLU A 19 6.03 22.11 11.99
N LYS A 20 4.71 21.98 11.76
CA LYS A 20 4.10 21.96 10.42
C LYS A 20 4.23 23.26 9.62
N ILE A 21 4.53 24.37 10.28
CA ILE A 21 4.71 25.69 9.69
C ILE A 21 6.06 26.21 10.15
N CYS A 22 6.91 26.63 9.21
CA CYS A 22 8.19 27.23 9.55
C CYS A 22 7.97 28.54 10.33
N PRO A 23 8.50 28.68 11.56
CA PRO A 23 8.27 29.89 12.36
C PRO A 23 8.99 31.13 11.82
N PHE A 24 9.92 30.96 10.86
CA PHE A 24 10.72 32.04 10.30
C PHE A 24 10.10 32.66 9.04
N CYS A 25 9.60 31.83 8.12
CA CYS A 25 9.08 32.32 6.82
C CYS A 25 7.61 31.99 6.57
N GLY A 26 6.97 31.21 7.45
CA GLY A 26 5.56 30.81 7.28
C GLY A 26 5.33 29.69 6.26
N GLU A 27 6.39 29.13 5.66
CA GLU A 27 6.27 28.03 4.71
C GLU A 27 5.63 26.80 5.38
N LYS A 28 4.62 26.21 4.71
CA LYS A 28 3.98 24.98 5.15
C LYS A 28 4.84 23.79 4.74
N ASP A 29 4.92 22.81 5.61
CA ASP A 29 5.87 21.71 5.45
C ASP A 29 5.55 20.80 4.26
N VAL A 30 6.11 21.10 3.09
CA VAL A 30 6.01 20.28 1.88
C VAL A 30 6.54 18.86 2.12
N LEU A 31 7.47 18.66 3.06
CA LEU A 31 8.01 17.32 3.38
C LEU A 31 6.99 16.46 4.16
N HIS A 32 6.07 17.07 4.91
CA HIS A 32 5.01 16.35 5.62
C HIS A 32 3.83 16.02 4.68
N GLU A 33 3.59 16.89 3.71
CA GLU A 33 2.58 16.68 2.66
C GLU A 33 3.06 15.66 1.62
N GLN A 34 4.34 15.68 1.24
CA GLN A 34 4.93 14.71 0.31
C GLN A 34 5.13 13.30 0.92
N LYS A 35 5.35 13.18 2.25
CA LYS A 35 5.48 11.87 2.93
C LYS A 35 4.17 11.07 3.01
N ASN A 36 3.03 11.71 2.73
CA ASN A 36 1.71 11.09 2.79
C ASN A 36 1.08 10.85 1.41
N HIS A 37 1.85 10.98 0.32
CA HIS A 37 1.38 10.46 -0.97
C HIS A 37 1.46 8.94 -0.92
N TRP A 38 0.43 8.34 -0.32
CA TRP A 38 0.11 6.95 -0.59
C TRP A 38 -0.32 6.90 -2.04
N ASP A 39 0.51 6.30 -2.88
CA ASP A 39 0.13 5.88 -4.22
C ASP A 39 -0.23 4.40 -4.22
N TYR A 40 -1.04 4.02 -5.18
CA TYR A 40 -1.41 2.62 -5.41
C TYR A 40 -1.16 2.20 -6.84
N PHE A 41 -0.91 0.90 -7.01
CA PHE A 41 -0.78 0.27 -8.32
C PHE A 41 -1.71 -0.93 -8.41
N THR A 42 -2.28 -1.15 -9.59
CA THR A 42 -3.20 -2.26 -9.84
C THR A 42 -2.53 -3.38 -10.61
N ILE A 43 -2.56 -4.58 -10.05
CA ILE A 43 -2.12 -5.81 -10.73
C ILE A 43 -3.35 -6.64 -11.07
N ASN A 44 -3.65 -6.79 -12.37
CA ASN A 44 -4.75 -7.62 -12.84
C ASN A 44 -4.25 -9.03 -13.21
N LEU A 45 -4.54 -10.00 -12.36
CA LEU A 45 -4.16 -11.41 -12.51
C LEU A 45 -5.13 -12.19 -13.39
N GLU A 46 -6.39 -11.77 -13.51
CA GLU A 46 -7.37 -12.47 -14.37
C GLU A 46 -7.33 -12.02 -15.83
N SER A 47 -6.59 -10.94 -16.14
CA SER A 47 -6.48 -10.42 -17.51
C SER A 47 -5.87 -11.44 -18.47
N GLY A 48 -6.60 -11.71 -19.56
CA GLY A 48 -6.23 -12.70 -20.57
C GLY A 48 -6.62 -14.15 -20.23
N LEU A 49 -7.41 -14.37 -19.17
CA LEU A 49 -7.84 -15.69 -18.70
C LEU A 49 -6.66 -16.68 -18.52
N PRO A 50 -5.60 -16.30 -17.80
CA PRO A 50 -4.40 -17.11 -17.69
C PRO A 50 -4.60 -18.34 -16.81
N ARG A 51 -3.64 -19.26 -16.87
CA ARG A 51 -3.51 -20.32 -15.87
C ARG A 51 -3.06 -19.75 -14.53
N VAL A 52 -3.20 -20.52 -13.46
CA VAL A 52 -2.82 -20.09 -12.10
C VAL A 52 -1.34 -19.74 -12.04
N GLU A 53 -0.48 -20.57 -12.62
CA GLU A 53 0.97 -20.38 -12.61
C GLU A 53 1.37 -19.09 -13.33
N GLU A 54 0.75 -18.80 -14.48
CA GLU A 54 0.96 -17.58 -15.26
C GLU A 54 0.52 -16.33 -14.49
N ALA A 55 -0.62 -16.40 -13.80
CA ALA A 55 -1.10 -15.33 -12.94
C ALA A 55 -0.15 -15.08 -11.76
N MET A 56 0.36 -16.13 -11.10
CA MET A 56 1.30 -16.01 -9.99
C MET A 56 2.65 -15.46 -10.45
N GLN A 57 3.16 -15.91 -11.60
CA GLN A 57 4.39 -15.37 -12.19
C GLN A 57 4.21 -13.89 -12.56
N ARG A 58 3.05 -13.51 -13.12
CA ARG A 58 2.72 -12.11 -13.39
C ARG A 58 2.76 -11.27 -12.12
N PHE A 59 2.17 -11.77 -11.03
CA PHE A 59 2.21 -11.07 -9.75
C PHE A 59 3.64 -10.87 -9.26
N GLU A 60 4.47 -11.91 -9.30
CA GLU A 60 5.87 -11.85 -8.86
C GLU A 60 6.68 -10.86 -9.68
N ASN A 61 6.58 -10.90 -11.01
CA ASN A 61 7.29 -9.98 -11.90
C ASN A 61 6.89 -8.51 -11.65
N GLN A 62 5.61 -8.25 -11.36
CA GLN A 62 5.12 -6.90 -11.05
C GLN A 62 5.54 -6.47 -9.64
N LEU A 63 5.49 -7.37 -8.65
CA LEU A 63 5.93 -7.08 -7.29
C LEU A 63 7.43 -6.75 -7.26
N GLU A 64 8.25 -7.45 -8.04
CA GLU A 64 9.68 -7.17 -8.19
C GLU A 64 9.92 -5.79 -8.80
N GLN A 65 9.21 -5.42 -9.89
CA GLN A 65 9.31 -4.09 -10.50
C GLN A 65 8.90 -2.95 -9.55
N LEU A 66 7.95 -3.21 -8.66
CA LEU A 66 7.47 -2.25 -7.68
C LEU A 66 8.33 -2.23 -6.41
N THR A 67 9.19 -3.23 -6.22
CA THR A 67 10.18 -3.24 -5.15
C THR A 67 11.15 -2.11 -5.41
N GLY A 68 11.26 -1.17 -4.47
CA GLY A 68 12.07 0.02 -4.72
C GLY A 68 11.27 1.21 -5.26
N SER A 69 9.96 1.10 -5.48
CA SER A 69 9.13 2.26 -5.84
C SER A 69 8.65 3.05 -4.60
N SER A 70 7.96 4.18 -4.82
CA SER A 70 7.23 4.92 -3.79
C SER A 70 5.83 4.36 -3.51
N ILE A 71 5.37 3.36 -4.28
CA ILE A 71 4.04 2.75 -4.12
C ILE A 71 3.94 2.10 -2.73
N ARG A 72 2.83 2.38 -2.04
CA ARG A 72 2.58 1.89 -0.66
C ARG A 72 1.43 0.89 -0.59
N MET A 73 0.57 0.86 -1.60
CA MET A 73 -0.58 -0.03 -1.69
C MET A 73 -0.65 -0.72 -3.05
N LEU A 74 -0.98 -2.00 -3.07
CA LEU A 74 -1.35 -2.70 -4.31
C LEU A 74 -2.82 -3.10 -4.27
N GLN A 75 -3.53 -2.86 -5.38
CA GLN A 75 -4.80 -3.50 -5.67
C GLN A 75 -4.54 -4.72 -6.54
N VAL A 76 -4.84 -5.92 -6.05
CA VAL A 76 -4.71 -7.15 -6.82
C VAL A 76 -6.09 -7.63 -7.23
N ILE A 77 -6.35 -7.67 -8.54
CA ILE A 77 -7.59 -8.19 -9.11
C ILE A 77 -7.32 -9.64 -9.54
N HIS A 78 -7.84 -10.59 -8.77
CA HIS A 78 -7.71 -12.03 -9.05
C HIS A 78 -9.02 -12.65 -9.55
N GLY A 79 -10.06 -11.84 -9.67
CA GLY A 79 -11.38 -12.29 -10.10
C GLY A 79 -12.18 -12.98 -9.00
N GLN A 80 -13.49 -13.04 -9.21
CA GLN A 80 -14.42 -13.76 -8.31
C GLN A 80 -14.49 -15.26 -8.62
N GLY A 81 -14.11 -15.66 -9.84
CA GLY A 81 -14.18 -17.05 -10.32
C GLY A 81 -15.45 -17.35 -11.11
N SER A 82 -15.62 -16.71 -12.27
CA SER A 82 -16.80 -16.86 -13.16
C SER A 82 -17.02 -18.29 -13.68
N GLN A 83 -16.04 -19.19 -13.58
CA GLN A 83 -16.17 -20.62 -13.91
C GLN A 83 -16.18 -21.55 -12.68
N GLY A 84 -16.69 -21.08 -11.55
CA GLY A 84 -17.05 -21.92 -10.40
C GLY A 84 -15.92 -22.29 -9.44
N GLU A 85 -14.66 -22.28 -9.87
CA GLU A 85 -13.56 -22.72 -8.99
C GLU A 85 -12.69 -21.61 -8.42
N GLY A 86 -12.72 -20.38 -8.98
CA GLY A 86 -11.94 -19.25 -8.47
C GLY A 86 -10.46 -19.59 -8.23
N ARG A 87 -9.84 -20.40 -9.11
CA ARG A 87 -8.52 -21.02 -8.86
C ARG A 87 -7.42 -19.99 -8.56
N ILE A 88 -7.36 -18.90 -9.33
CA ILE A 88 -6.40 -17.80 -9.11
C ILE A 88 -6.65 -17.15 -7.75
N LYS A 89 -7.91 -16.81 -7.43
CA LYS A 89 -8.30 -16.29 -6.11
C LYS A 89 -7.83 -17.22 -4.98
N LYS A 90 -8.12 -18.52 -5.07
CA LYS A 90 -7.76 -19.49 -4.05
C LYS A 90 -6.24 -19.55 -3.86
N ALA A 91 -5.50 -19.79 -4.94
CA ALA A 91 -4.04 -19.90 -4.91
C ALA A 91 -3.37 -18.61 -4.40
N PHE A 92 -3.85 -17.44 -4.83
CA PHE A 92 -3.30 -16.16 -4.39
C PHE A 92 -3.53 -15.93 -2.89
N ARG A 93 -4.72 -16.25 -2.38
CA ARG A 93 -5.05 -16.11 -0.95
C ARG A 93 -4.27 -17.09 -0.08
N GLU A 94 -4.13 -18.34 -0.52
CA GLU A 94 -3.30 -19.33 0.15
C GLU A 94 -1.85 -18.86 0.22
N ALA A 95 -1.31 -18.30 -0.86
CA ALA A 95 0.05 -17.73 -0.87
C ALA A 95 0.21 -16.54 0.10
N MET A 96 -0.79 -15.65 0.21
CA MET A 96 -0.81 -14.58 1.22
C MET A 96 -0.78 -15.15 2.64
N GLN A 97 -1.65 -16.12 2.93
CA GLN A 97 -1.80 -16.73 4.25
C GLN A 97 -0.56 -17.52 4.68
N HIS A 98 0.13 -18.16 3.73
CA HIS A 98 1.41 -18.81 3.96
C HIS A 98 2.60 -17.84 4.04
N GLY A 99 2.37 -16.53 3.93
CA GLY A 99 3.42 -15.51 4.09
C GLY A 99 4.47 -15.53 2.98
N ARG A 100 4.15 -16.03 1.78
CA ARG A 100 5.10 -16.21 0.67
C ARG A 100 5.94 -14.97 0.36
N TRP A 101 5.37 -13.78 0.58
CA TRP A 101 6.01 -12.49 0.28
C TRP A 101 6.11 -11.57 1.51
N HIS A 102 6.19 -12.12 2.72
CA HIS A 102 6.18 -11.33 3.97
C HIS A 102 7.34 -10.31 4.09
N GLN A 103 8.43 -10.51 3.33
CA GLN A 103 9.58 -9.61 3.29
C GLN A 103 9.28 -8.30 2.54
N ILE A 104 8.27 -8.30 1.67
CA ILE A 104 7.89 -7.15 0.82
C ILE A 104 6.51 -6.62 1.22
N ILE A 105 5.57 -7.54 1.52
CA ILE A 105 4.20 -7.24 1.92
C ILE A 105 4.11 -7.22 3.44
N SER A 106 3.69 -6.09 4.00
CA SER A 106 3.54 -5.89 5.45
C SER A 106 2.17 -6.34 5.97
N ALA A 107 1.13 -6.22 5.13
CA ALA A 107 -0.23 -6.64 5.45
C ALA A 107 -1.04 -6.88 4.18
N TYR A 108 -2.10 -7.69 4.28
CA TYR A 108 -3.08 -7.88 3.23
C TYR A 108 -4.50 -7.82 3.78
N TYR A 109 -5.45 -7.40 2.93
CA TYR A 109 -6.85 -7.28 3.26
C TYR A 109 -7.71 -7.75 2.09
N PHE A 110 -8.59 -8.72 2.34
CA PHE A 110 -9.53 -9.19 1.32
C PHE A 110 -10.66 -8.18 1.13
N GLY A 111 -10.99 -7.87 -0.12
CA GLY A 111 -11.93 -6.81 -0.47
C GLY A 111 -13.29 -6.98 0.20
N GLU A 112 -13.82 -8.21 0.31
CA GLU A 112 -15.10 -8.46 0.99
C GLU A 112 -15.16 -8.00 2.46
N HIS A 113 -14.00 -7.92 3.13
CA HIS A 113 -13.88 -7.49 4.53
C HIS A 113 -13.59 -5.99 4.66
N LEU A 114 -13.50 -5.25 3.54
CA LEU A 114 -13.20 -3.81 3.52
C LEU A 114 -14.44 -2.92 3.46
N LYS A 115 -15.63 -3.45 3.74
CA LYS A 115 -16.84 -2.62 3.93
C LYS A 115 -16.69 -1.77 5.20
N ALA A 116 -17.19 -0.53 5.17
CA ALA A 116 -17.04 0.42 6.28
C ALA A 116 -17.63 -0.09 7.63
N SER A 117 -18.66 -0.94 7.56
CA SER A 117 -19.27 -1.60 8.72
C SER A 117 -18.44 -2.75 9.31
N HIS A 118 -17.39 -3.20 8.63
CA HIS A 118 -16.58 -4.34 9.04
C HIS A 118 -15.40 -3.89 9.92
N THR A 119 -15.08 -4.68 10.95
CA THR A 119 -13.99 -4.37 11.90
C THR A 119 -12.61 -4.30 11.22
N THR A 120 -12.38 -5.14 10.21
CA THR A 120 -11.17 -5.14 9.38
C THR A 120 -10.92 -3.79 8.71
N TYR A 121 -11.94 -3.14 8.16
CA TYR A 121 -11.81 -1.80 7.59
C TYR A 121 -11.37 -0.79 8.66
N GLN A 122 -12.01 -0.82 9.84
CA GLN A 122 -11.68 0.09 10.94
C GLN A 122 -10.23 -0.11 11.42
N PHE A 123 -9.78 -1.36 11.51
CA PHE A 123 -8.39 -1.68 11.84
C PHE A 123 -7.42 -1.16 10.78
N LEU A 124 -7.69 -1.40 9.50
CA LEU A 124 -6.87 -0.92 8.37
C LEU A 124 -6.70 0.60 8.42
N ILE A 125 -7.81 1.34 8.54
CA ILE A 125 -7.79 2.81 8.59
C ILE A 125 -7.04 3.31 9.84
N LYS A 126 -7.22 2.66 10.99
CA LYS A 126 -6.53 3.06 12.23
C LYS A 126 -5.01 2.86 12.11
N GLN A 127 -4.60 1.75 11.51
CA GLN A 127 -3.19 1.42 11.33
C GLN A 127 -2.53 2.25 10.22
N TYR A 128 -3.27 2.55 9.16
CA TYR A 128 -2.79 3.27 7.97
C TYR A 128 -3.73 4.43 7.60
N PRO A 129 -3.77 5.55 8.35
CA PRO A 129 -4.77 6.60 8.15
C PRO A 129 -4.81 7.21 6.74
N ALA A 130 -3.65 7.32 6.09
CA ALA A 130 -3.53 7.86 4.74
C ALA A 130 -4.17 6.97 3.65
N ILE A 131 -4.41 5.68 3.94
CA ILE A 131 -5.03 4.76 2.98
C ILE A 131 -6.45 5.17 2.59
N LYS A 132 -7.15 5.95 3.45
CA LYS A 132 -8.48 6.50 3.16
C LYS A 132 -8.54 7.27 1.84
N ASN A 133 -7.44 7.91 1.45
CA ASN A 133 -7.38 8.75 0.26
C ASN A 133 -7.21 7.93 -1.03
N VAL A 134 -6.68 6.70 -0.92
CA VAL A 134 -6.42 5.82 -2.07
C VAL A 134 -7.35 4.64 -2.18
N LEU A 135 -7.95 4.19 -1.08
CA LEU A 135 -8.90 3.10 -1.10
C LEU A 135 -10.15 3.53 -1.88
N LYS A 136 -10.46 2.82 -2.96
CA LYS A 136 -11.57 3.16 -3.84
C LYS A 136 -12.80 2.29 -3.55
N PRO A 137 -14.03 2.78 -3.81
CA PRO A 137 -15.25 2.02 -3.57
C PRO A 137 -15.27 0.63 -4.20
N GLU A 138 -14.71 0.46 -5.40
CA GLU A 138 -14.64 -0.82 -6.11
C GLU A 138 -13.76 -1.87 -5.42
N MET A 139 -12.81 -1.45 -4.57
CA MET A 139 -11.99 -2.34 -3.74
C MET A 139 -12.76 -2.85 -2.52
N MET A 140 -13.76 -2.08 -2.07
CA MET A 140 -14.46 -2.29 -0.80
C MET A 140 -15.70 -3.18 -0.99
N GLY A 141 -15.70 -4.34 -0.35
CA GLY A 141 -16.75 -5.33 -0.46
C GLY A 141 -16.62 -6.27 -1.66
N ASN A 142 -15.54 -6.16 -2.46
CA ASN A 142 -15.35 -6.98 -3.67
C ASN A 142 -14.52 -8.24 -3.38
N PRO A 143 -15.12 -9.45 -3.43
CA PRO A 143 -14.40 -10.70 -3.16
C PRO A 143 -13.43 -11.13 -4.26
N GLY A 144 -13.34 -10.39 -5.37
CA GLY A 144 -12.36 -10.58 -6.44
C GLY A 144 -11.12 -9.70 -6.31
N ILE A 145 -11.03 -8.91 -5.24
CA ILE A 145 -9.91 -8.00 -4.98
C ILE A 145 -9.23 -8.35 -3.65
N THR A 146 -7.91 -8.20 -3.62
CA THR A 146 -7.11 -8.15 -2.40
C THR A 146 -6.30 -6.86 -2.39
N VAL A 147 -6.34 -6.12 -1.29
CA VAL A 147 -5.51 -4.93 -1.05
C VAL A 147 -4.27 -5.36 -0.27
N LEU A 148 -3.09 -4.97 -0.76
CA LEU A 148 -1.82 -5.26 -0.11
C LEU A 148 -1.17 -3.96 0.35
N ILE A 149 -0.52 -4.01 1.51
CA ILE A 149 0.32 -2.93 2.02
C ILE A 149 1.77 -3.35 1.87
N LEU A 150 2.58 -2.49 1.26
CA LEU A 150 4.01 -2.72 1.12
C LEU A 150 4.75 -2.16 2.33
N HIS A 151 5.87 -2.80 2.70
CA HIS A 151 6.79 -2.23 3.68
C HIS A 151 7.23 -0.83 3.22
N ALA A 152 7.27 0.12 4.15
CA ALA A 152 7.88 1.41 3.86
C ALA A 152 9.36 1.18 3.56
N LYS A 153 9.91 1.88 2.56
CA LYS A 153 11.36 1.94 2.44
C LYS A 153 11.95 2.53 3.72
N ASN A 154 12.94 1.84 4.28
CA ASN A 154 13.84 2.45 5.25
C ASN A 154 14.78 3.38 4.50
N THR A 155 14.46 4.67 4.44
CA THR A 155 15.32 5.70 3.82
C THR A 155 16.57 6.04 4.66
N HIS A 156 16.92 5.22 5.67
CA HIS A 156 18.00 5.48 6.63
C HIS A 156 19.24 4.59 6.47
N LEU A 157 19.36 3.82 5.39
CA LEU A 157 20.63 3.19 5.01
C LEU A 157 21.24 3.95 3.83
N LEU A 158 21.71 5.16 4.11
CA LEU A 158 22.83 5.74 3.38
C LEU A 158 24.01 5.68 4.35
N LEU A 159 24.92 4.75 4.11
CA LEU A 159 26.26 4.75 4.68
C LEU A 159 27.06 5.88 4.02
#